data_AF-A0A1Z4VPE7-F1
#
_entry.id   AF-A0A1Z4VPE7-F1
#
_cell.length_a   1.000
_cell.length_b   1.000
_cell.length_c   1.000
_cell.angle_alpha   90.00
_cell.angle_beta   90.00
_cell.angle_gamma   90.00
#
_symmetry.space_group_name_H-M   'P 1'
#
loop_
_entity.id
_entity.type
_entity.pdbx_description
1 polymer ?
#
loop_
_entity_poly.entity_id
_entity_poly.type
_entity_poly.pdbx_seq_one_letter_code
_entity_poly.pdbx_strand_id
1 'polypeptide(L)'
;MFLGGRGELFSLRRMEVAGRSPELRGQALFAAYYLNELLLRLLQRQDPHPEVFDAYVQALGSFALQPLEAVLRVFEKRLLEALGYALVLESDVSGEPIEARCRYRYLPEQGLERMQGQGGISGRALLALAAEACDNAQDLREIKPLLRQVLGQYLGERPLKTREFLIDLEGQGRSGHD
;
A
#
# COMPACT_ATOMS: atom_id res chain seq x y z
N MET A 1 20.27 17.17 -12.44
CA MET A 1 19.06 16.99 -13.28
C MET A 1 18.35 18.33 -13.33
N PHE A 2 18.27 19.00 -14.48
CA PHE A 2 17.68 20.35 -14.56
C PHE A 2 16.52 20.34 -15.56
N LEU A 3 15.30 20.48 -15.04
CA LEU A 3 14.09 20.72 -15.82
C LEU A 3 14.00 22.23 -16.08
N GLY A 4 13.75 22.64 -17.32
CA GLY A 4 13.58 24.04 -17.69
C GLY A 4 12.40 24.21 -18.64
N GLY A 5 11.36 24.91 -18.17
CA GLY A 5 10.16 25.26 -18.93
C GLY A 5 9.43 26.46 -18.28
N ARG A 6 8.76 27.28 -19.09
CA ARG A 6 7.85 28.32 -18.62
C ARG A 6 6.45 27.68 -18.48
N GLY A 7 5.99 27.46 -17.25
CA GLY A 7 4.66 26.89 -16.92
C GLY A 7 4.70 25.48 -16.31
N GLU A 8 3.53 24.84 -16.10
CA GLU A 8 3.39 23.48 -15.53
C GLU A 8 3.87 22.33 -16.43
N LEU A 9 4.21 22.63 -17.69
CA LEU A 9 4.73 21.66 -18.66
C LEU A 9 6.24 21.82 -18.81
N PHE A 10 6.98 20.82 -18.34
CA PHE A 10 8.41 20.71 -18.59
C PHE A 10 8.66 19.98 -19.91
N SER A 11 9.61 20.48 -20.71
CA SER A 11 10.05 19.80 -21.92
C SER A 11 11.07 18.71 -21.57
N LEU A 12 10.80 17.47 -21.97
CA LEU A 12 11.73 16.35 -21.87
C LEU A 12 12.89 16.58 -22.86
N ARG A 13 14.09 16.86 -22.34
CA ARG A 13 15.27 17.15 -23.20
C ARG A 13 16.09 15.92 -23.54
N ARG A 14 16.07 14.91 -22.68
CA ARG A 14 16.82 13.66 -22.83
C ARG A 14 16.15 12.58 -21.99
N MET A 15 16.07 11.38 -22.53
CA MET A 15 15.59 10.18 -21.85
C MET A 15 16.57 9.06 -22.14
N GLU A 16 17.08 8.42 -21.10
CA GLU A 16 17.90 7.23 -21.21
C GLU A 16 17.21 6.12 -20.44
N VAL A 17 17.17 4.93 -21.03
CA VAL A 17 16.61 3.75 -20.35
C VAL A 17 17.67 3.27 -19.36
N ALA A 18 17.43 3.49 -18.07
CA ALA A 18 18.28 2.99 -17.01
C ALA A 18 18.01 1.48 -16.78
N GLY A 19 18.66 0.63 -17.55
CA GLY A 19 18.62 -0.83 -17.38
C GLY A 19 17.45 -1.53 -18.06
N ARG A 20 17.10 -2.73 -17.59
CA ARG A 20 15.97 -3.52 -18.08
C ARG A 20 14.77 -3.33 -17.16
N SER A 21 13.67 -2.83 -17.69
CA SER A 21 12.39 -2.83 -16.97
C SER A 21 11.86 -4.26 -16.88
N PRO A 22 11.36 -4.72 -15.72
CA PRO A 22 10.71 -6.02 -15.63
C PRO A 22 9.48 -6.02 -16.54
N GLU A 23 9.27 -7.12 -17.27
CA GLU A 23 8.07 -7.27 -18.08
C GLU A 23 6.88 -7.63 -17.17
N LEU A 24 6.00 -6.68 -16.93
CA LEU A 24 4.82 -6.87 -16.09
C LEU A 24 3.64 -7.36 -16.94
N ARG A 25 3.04 -8.49 -16.56
CA ARG A 25 1.89 -9.09 -17.23
C ARG A 25 0.85 -9.52 -16.21
N GLY A 26 -0.40 -9.67 -16.66
CA GLY A 26 -1.51 -10.14 -15.82
C GLY A 26 -1.66 -9.34 -14.53
N GLN A 27 -1.80 -10.02 -13.39
CA GLN A 27 -2.01 -9.39 -12.08
C GLN A 27 -0.91 -8.41 -11.68
N ALA A 28 0.35 -8.66 -12.05
CA ALA A 28 1.47 -7.77 -11.72
C ALA A 28 1.37 -6.41 -12.45
N LEU A 29 0.84 -6.39 -13.66
CA LEU A 29 0.59 -5.15 -14.40
C LEU A 29 -0.51 -4.32 -13.74
N PHE A 30 -1.61 -4.97 -13.32
CA PHE A 30 -2.68 -4.29 -12.58
C PHE A 30 -2.22 -3.80 -11.20
N ALA A 31 -1.38 -4.56 -10.50
CA ALA A 31 -0.74 -4.12 -9.27
C ALA A 31 0.12 -2.86 -9.51
N ALA A 32 0.90 -2.80 -10.59
CA ALA A 32 1.66 -1.60 -10.94
C ALA A 32 0.75 -0.39 -11.24
N TYR A 33 -0.34 -0.59 -11.98
CA TYR A 33 -1.32 0.47 -12.21
C TYR A 33 -1.96 0.96 -10.92
N TYR A 34 -2.25 0.05 -9.99
CA TYR A 34 -2.76 0.42 -8.67
C TYR A 34 -1.78 1.30 -7.89
N LEU A 35 -0.48 0.94 -7.87
CA LEU A 35 0.55 1.79 -7.27
C LEU A 35 0.60 3.17 -7.91
N ASN A 36 0.58 3.23 -9.25
CA ASN A 36 0.59 4.48 -9.99
C ASN A 36 -0.64 5.34 -9.70
N GLU A 37 -1.83 4.73 -9.59
CA GLU A 37 -3.04 5.48 -9.28
C GLU A 37 -2.99 6.07 -7.86
N LEU A 38 -2.44 5.35 -6.88
CA LEU A 38 -2.21 5.89 -5.54
C LEU A 38 -1.29 7.11 -5.58
N LEU A 39 -0.15 6.99 -6.27
CA LEU A 39 0.82 8.08 -6.39
C LEU A 39 0.20 9.33 -7.04
N LEU A 40 -0.50 9.15 -8.15
CA LEU A 40 -1.14 10.25 -8.88
C LEU A 40 -2.25 10.96 -8.10
N ARG A 41 -2.85 10.28 -7.12
CA ARG A 41 -3.95 10.85 -6.32
C ARG A 41 -3.52 11.41 -4.98
N LEU A 42 -2.47 10.87 -4.39
CA LEU A 42 -2.06 11.22 -3.03
C LEU A 42 -0.86 12.17 -3.00
N LEU A 43 0.00 12.16 -4.01
CA LEU A 43 1.15 13.06 -4.06
C LEU A 43 0.77 14.43 -4.62
N GLN A 44 1.26 15.48 -3.97
CA GLN A 44 1.18 16.85 -4.47
C GLN A 44 2.17 17.06 -5.61
N ARG A 45 1.79 17.90 -6.58
CA ARG A 45 2.68 18.25 -7.69
C ARG A 45 3.88 19.02 -7.15
N GLN A 46 5.08 18.67 -7.61
CA GLN A 46 6.34 19.35 -7.26
C GLN A 46 6.79 19.21 -5.79
N ASP A 47 6.21 18.27 -5.04
CA ASP A 47 6.67 17.93 -3.69
C ASP A 47 7.60 16.69 -3.75
N PRO A 48 8.91 16.83 -3.44
CA PRO A 48 9.85 15.73 -3.58
C PRO A 48 9.70 14.69 -2.45
N HIS A 49 9.32 13.47 -2.83
CA HIS A 49 9.28 12.29 -1.95
C HIS A 49 10.25 11.20 -2.44
N PRO A 50 11.57 11.32 -2.22
CA PRO A 50 12.55 10.33 -2.65
C PRO A 50 12.31 8.94 -2.03
N GLU A 51 11.88 8.88 -0.78
CA GLU A 51 11.54 7.64 -0.07
C GLU A 51 10.38 6.88 -0.73
N VAL A 52 9.40 7.61 -1.29
CA VAL A 52 8.28 7.00 -2.03
C VAL A 52 8.76 6.44 -3.36
N PHE A 53 9.69 7.12 -4.03
CA PHE A 53 10.31 6.62 -5.26
C PHE A 53 11.08 5.32 -5.01
N ASP A 54 11.88 5.26 -3.95
CA ASP A 54 12.63 4.06 -3.57
C ASP A 54 11.68 2.90 -3.22
N ALA A 55 10.62 3.18 -2.43
CA ALA A 55 9.59 2.19 -2.12
C ALA A 55 8.87 1.68 -3.39
N TYR A 56 8.60 2.55 -4.36
CA TYR A 56 7.98 2.17 -5.64
C TYR A 56 8.88 1.25 -6.47
N VAL A 57 10.17 1.60 -6.62
CA VAL A 57 11.14 0.77 -7.35
C VAL A 57 11.30 -0.59 -6.66
N GLN A 58 11.40 -0.62 -5.33
CA GLN A 58 11.48 -1.87 -4.58
C GLN A 58 10.22 -2.73 -4.77
N ALA A 59 9.03 -2.12 -4.76
CA ALA A 59 7.78 -2.84 -4.96
C ALA A 59 7.74 -3.50 -6.36
N LEU A 60 8.05 -2.76 -7.41
CA LEU A 60 8.11 -3.31 -8.78
C LEU A 60 9.12 -4.45 -8.91
N GLY A 61 10.29 -4.33 -8.29
CA GLY A 61 11.31 -5.38 -8.26
C GLY A 61 10.86 -6.63 -7.50
N SER A 62 9.93 -6.50 -6.56
CA SER A 62 9.46 -7.59 -5.70
C SER A 62 8.28 -8.37 -6.29
N PHE A 63 7.60 -7.86 -7.34
CA PHE A 63 6.43 -8.52 -7.94
C PHE A 63 6.71 -9.93 -8.49
N ALA A 64 7.94 -10.22 -8.89
CA ALA A 64 8.34 -11.56 -9.37
C ALA A 64 8.84 -12.49 -8.25
N LEU A 65 9.09 -11.96 -7.06
CA LEU A 65 9.78 -12.67 -5.97
C LEU A 65 8.87 -12.94 -4.77
N GLN A 66 7.82 -12.15 -4.59
CA GLN A 66 6.95 -12.17 -3.43
C GLN A 66 5.47 -12.16 -3.85
N PRO A 67 4.56 -12.65 -2.98
CA PRO A 67 3.12 -12.52 -3.21
C PRO A 67 2.72 -11.05 -3.43
N LEU A 68 2.00 -10.78 -4.53
CA LEU A 68 1.61 -9.41 -4.89
C LEU A 68 0.89 -8.68 -3.75
N GLU A 69 -0.03 -9.35 -3.05
CA GLU A 69 -0.74 -8.73 -1.93
C GLU A 69 0.19 -8.22 -0.83
N ALA A 70 1.24 -9.00 -0.49
CA ALA A 70 2.24 -8.62 0.51
C ALA A 70 3.01 -7.38 0.07
N VAL A 71 3.51 -7.38 -1.17
CA VAL A 71 4.22 -6.23 -1.74
C VAL A 71 3.34 -4.98 -1.73
N LEU A 72 2.06 -5.12 -2.10
CA LEU A 72 1.11 -4.02 -2.08
C LEU A 72 0.86 -3.47 -0.67
N ARG A 73 0.71 -4.33 0.35
CA ARG A 73 0.49 -3.86 1.73
C ARG A 73 1.69 -3.09 2.27
N VAL A 74 2.91 -3.58 2.01
CA VAL A 74 4.16 -2.92 2.42
C VAL A 74 4.30 -1.55 1.73
N PHE A 75 4.05 -1.49 0.42
CA PHE A 75 4.08 -0.21 -0.29
C PHE A 75 3.04 0.78 0.24
N GLU A 76 1.80 0.34 0.45
CA GLU A 76 0.73 1.19 1.01
C GLU A 76 1.09 1.74 2.39
N LYS A 77 1.66 0.91 3.27
CA LYS A 77 2.15 1.34 4.59
C LYS A 77 3.23 2.43 4.44
N ARG A 78 4.25 2.18 3.63
CA ARG A 78 5.35 3.13 3.42
C ARG A 78 4.88 4.44 2.76
N LEU A 79 3.91 4.37 1.85
CA LEU A 79 3.32 5.55 1.25
C LEU A 79 2.58 6.39 2.30
N LEU A 80 1.80 5.77 3.19
CA LEU A 80 1.14 6.48 4.29
C LEU A 80 2.17 7.13 5.23
N GLU A 81 3.24 6.41 5.56
CA GLU A 81 4.32 6.94 6.40
C GLU A 81 5.01 8.15 5.77
N ALA A 82 5.36 8.09 4.49
CA ALA A 82 5.97 9.20 3.76
C ALA A 82 5.07 10.43 3.63
N LEU A 83 3.75 10.22 3.61
CA LEU A 83 2.75 11.30 3.60
C LEU A 83 2.50 11.90 5.00
N GLY A 84 3.20 11.43 6.04
CA GLY A 84 3.02 11.89 7.42
C GLY A 84 1.84 11.24 8.15
N TYR A 85 1.26 10.19 7.59
CA TYR A 85 0.13 9.43 8.14
C TYR A 85 0.58 8.04 8.63
N ALA A 86 1.76 7.98 9.22
CA ALA A 86 2.33 6.74 9.75
C ALA A 86 1.37 6.09 10.76
N LEU A 87 1.12 4.80 10.58
CA LEU A 87 0.32 4.02 11.53
C LEU A 87 1.18 3.66 12.73
N VAL A 88 0.71 3.99 13.93
CA VAL A 88 1.27 3.46 15.18
C VAL A 88 0.79 2.02 15.32
N LEU A 89 1.66 1.06 15.02
CA LEU A 89 1.35 -0.37 14.97
C LEU A 89 1.95 -1.19 16.13
N GLU A 90 2.74 -0.54 16.98
CA GLU A 90 3.47 -1.19 18.08
C GLU A 90 2.83 -0.98 19.45
N SER A 91 1.99 0.05 19.58
CA SER A 91 1.23 0.34 20.79
C SER A 91 -0.24 0.70 20.49
N ASP A 92 -1.11 0.50 21.48
CA ASP A 92 -2.50 0.90 21.44
C ASP A 92 -2.69 2.36 21.90
N VAL A 93 -3.94 2.85 21.88
CA VAL A 93 -4.31 4.22 22.28
C VAL A 93 -4.02 4.55 23.76
N SER A 94 -3.82 3.52 24.59
CA SER A 94 -3.43 3.68 26.00
C SER A 94 -1.91 3.71 26.18
N GLY A 95 -1.15 3.49 25.12
CA GLY A 95 0.30 3.36 25.14
C GLY A 95 0.79 1.94 25.49
N GLU A 96 -0.12 0.97 25.60
CA GLU A 96 0.26 -0.42 25.89
C GLU A 96 0.74 -1.13 24.60
N PRO A 97 1.72 -2.03 24.68
CA PRO A 97 2.23 -2.71 23.51
C PRO A 97 1.16 -3.59 22.84
N ILE A 98 1.20 -3.65 21.50
CA ILE A 98 0.33 -4.55 20.75
C ILE A 98 0.68 -6.01 21.05
N GLU A 99 -0.29 -6.77 21.53
CA GLU A 99 -0.16 -8.18 21.88
C GLU A 99 -0.68 -9.06 20.74
N ALA A 100 0.15 -10.00 20.28
CA ALA A 100 -0.16 -10.85 19.13
C ALA A 100 -1.50 -11.63 19.22
N ARG A 101 -1.90 -12.00 20.45
CA ARG A 101 -3.11 -12.80 20.73
C ARG A 101 -4.38 -11.95 20.87
N CYS A 102 -4.25 -10.63 20.88
CA CYS A 102 -5.34 -9.70 21.10
C CYS A 102 -5.92 -9.20 19.78
N ARG A 103 -7.07 -8.56 19.84
CA ARG A 103 -7.74 -7.96 18.68
C ARG A 103 -7.90 -6.47 18.90
N TYR A 104 -7.82 -5.72 17.81
CA TYR A 104 -7.78 -4.27 17.82
C TYR A 104 -8.71 -3.71 16.76
N ARG A 105 -9.29 -2.56 17.06
CA ARG A 105 -10.00 -1.71 16.10
C ARG A 105 -9.13 -0.50 15.81
N TYR A 106 -9.04 -0.14 14.54
CA TYR A 106 -8.42 1.13 14.17
C TYR A 106 -9.45 2.26 14.26
N LEU A 107 -9.13 3.24 15.09
CA LEU A 107 -9.85 4.50 15.25
C LEU A 107 -9.09 5.58 14.47
N PRO A 108 -9.70 6.20 13.44
CA PRO A 108 -9.08 7.31 12.72
C PRO A 108 -8.57 8.39 13.67
N GLU A 109 -7.37 8.91 13.41
CA GLU A 109 -6.68 9.95 14.19
C GLU A 109 -6.33 9.59 15.65
N GLN A 110 -6.82 8.47 16.19
CA GLN A 110 -6.56 8.03 17.55
C GLN A 110 -5.59 6.84 17.60
N GLY A 111 -5.67 5.92 16.64
CA GLY A 111 -4.81 4.74 16.57
C GLY A 111 -5.55 3.44 16.87
N LEU A 112 -4.85 2.47 17.45
CA LEU A 112 -5.36 1.12 17.69
C LEU A 112 -5.98 1.01 19.08
N GLU A 113 -7.26 0.65 19.17
CA GLU A 113 -7.94 0.39 20.44
C GLU A 113 -8.10 -1.11 20.63
N ARG A 114 -7.65 -1.64 21.78
CA ARG A 114 -7.83 -3.05 22.14
C ARG A 114 -9.31 -3.37 22.32
N MET A 115 -9.75 -4.44 21.67
CA MET A 115 -11.13 -4.91 21.73
C MET A 115 -11.30 -6.10 22.68
N GLN A 116 -12.46 -6.19 23.32
CA GLN A 116 -12.94 -7.41 23.96
C GLN A 116 -13.93 -8.11 23.03
N GLY A 117 -13.62 -9.35 22.61
CA GLY A 117 -14.52 -10.16 21.77
C GLY A 117 -13.97 -10.47 20.37
N GLN A 118 -14.89 -10.75 19.43
CA GLN A 118 -14.58 -11.15 18.06
C GLN A 118 -14.62 -9.95 17.09
N GLY A 119 -13.88 -10.04 15.99
CA GLY A 119 -13.80 -8.97 14.97
C GLY A 119 -12.59 -8.05 15.13
N GLY A 120 -12.40 -7.10 14.20
CA GLY A 120 -11.20 -6.25 14.16
C GLY A 120 -9.97 -7.00 13.62
N ILE A 121 -8.79 -6.37 13.74
CA ILE A 121 -7.50 -6.88 13.27
C ILE A 121 -6.78 -7.56 14.45
N SER A 122 -6.18 -8.73 14.22
CA SER A 122 -5.34 -9.38 15.22
C SER A 122 -4.05 -8.61 15.46
N GLY A 123 -3.56 -8.62 16.70
CA GLY A 123 -2.25 -8.05 17.04
C GLY A 123 -1.13 -8.69 16.24
N ARG A 124 -1.24 -10.00 15.93
CA ARG A 124 -0.29 -10.70 15.05
C ARG A 124 -0.20 -10.03 13.69
N ALA A 125 -1.33 -9.74 13.05
CA ALA A 125 -1.34 -9.10 11.73
C ALA A 125 -0.81 -7.65 11.79
N LEU A 126 -1.07 -6.92 12.87
CA LEU A 126 -0.53 -5.57 13.07
C LEU A 126 0.99 -5.57 13.23
N LEU A 127 1.52 -6.50 14.04
CA LEU A 127 2.96 -6.66 14.23
C LEU A 127 3.64 -7.14 12.93
N ALA A 128 3.00 -8.03 12.17
CA ALA A 128 3.49 -8.45 10.85
C ALA A 128 3.56 -7.27 9.88
N LEU A 129 2.55 -6.39 9.87
CA LEU A 129 2.56 -5.16 9.08
C LEU A 129 3.65 -4.19 9.53
N ALA A 130 3.82 -4.00 10.85
CA ALA A 130 4.86 -3.14 11.42
C ALA A 130 6.26 -3.58 10.94
N ALA A 131 6.54 -4.88 11.06
CA ALA A 131 7.78 -5.52 10.63
C ALA A 131 7.92 -5.71 9.11
N GLU A 132 6.90 -5.33 8.33
CA GLU A 132 6.82 -5.55 6.87
C GLU A 132 6.98 -7.03 6.47
N ALA A 133 6.65 -7.94 7.39
CA ALA A 133 6.73 -9.39 7.24
C ALA A 133 5.35 -9.98 6.94
N CYS A 134 4.72 -9.52 5.86
CA CYS A 134 3.36 -9.90 5.47
C CYS A 134 3.31 -11.22 4.68
N ASP A 135 3.86 -12.31 5.22
CA ASP A 135 3.97 -13.62 4.56
C ASP A 135 2.71 -14.50 4.71
N ASN A 136 1.87 -14.23 5.70
CA ASN A 136 0.71 -15.02 6.04
C ASN A 136 -0.58 -14.51 5.37
N ALA A 137 -1.25 -15.36 4.59
CA ALA A 137 -2.50 -15.02 3.90
C ALA A 137 -3.65 -14.60 4.84
N GLN A 138 -3.71 -15.11 6.07
CA GLN A 138 -4.73 -14.71 7.04
C GLN A 138 -4.47 -13.28 7.55
N ASP A 139 -3.20 -12.93 7.80
CA ASP A 139 -2.85 -11.58 8.25
C ASP A 139 -3.13 -10.56 7.13
N LEU A 140 -2.82 -10.92 5.87
CA LEU A 140 -3.14 -10.09 4.70
C LEU A 140 -4.63 -9.78 4.57
N ARG A 141 -5.52 -10.75 4.84
CA ARG A 141 -6.98 -10.55 4.83
C ARG A 141 -7.44 -9.55 5.88
N GLU A 142 -6.74 -9.43 7.00
CA GLU A 142 -7.05 -8.48 8.07
C GLU A 142 -6.40 -7.11 7.83
N ILE A 143 -5.20 -7.08 7.25
CA ILE A 143 -4.45 -5.85 6.92
C ILE A 143 -5.08 -5.09 5.73
N LYS A 144 -5.54 -5.80 4.70
CA LYS A 144 -6.13 -5.21 3.49
C LYS A 144 -7.28 -4.24 3.78
N PRO A 145 -8.31 -4.59 4.58
CA PRO A 145 -9.38 -3.65 4.92
C PRO A 145 -8.89 -2.48 5.79
N LEU A 146 -7.92 -2.70 6.69
CA LEU A 146 -7.31 -1.64 7.49
C LEU A 146 -6.67 -0.57 6.60
N LEU A 147 -5.72 -0.96 5.73
CA LEU A 147 -5.04 -0.01 4.84
C LEU A 147 -6.00 0.64 3.85
N ARG A 148 -7.03 -0.09 3.40
CA ARG A 148 -8.10 0.48 2.57
C ARG A 148 -8.89 1.56 3.31
N GLN A 149 -9.24 1.33 4.57
CA GLN A 149 -9.94 2.30 5.41
C GLN A 149 -9.08 3.55 5.62
N VAL A 150 -7.80 3.39 5.91
CA VAL A 150 -6.87 4.51 6.15
C VAL A 150 -6.66 5.31 4.87
N LEU A 151 -6.24 4.67 3.77
CA LEU A 151 -6.06 5.35 2.47
C LEU A 151 -7.36 6.00 1.98
N GLY A 152 -8.52 5.39 2.25
CA GLY A 152 -9.82 5.92 1.86
C GLY A 152 -10.10 7.31 2.42
N GLN A 153 -9.57 7.65 3.61
CA GLN A 153 -9.73 8.97 4.22
C GLN A 153 -9.02 10.06 3.40
N TYR A 154 -7.94 9.71 2.71
CA TYR A 154 -7.11 10.65 1.95
C TYR A 154 -7.43 10.65 0.45
N LEU A 155 -8.10 9.63 -0.07
CA LEU A 155 -8.45 9.50 -1.49
C LEU A 155 -9.71 10.27 -1.90
N GLY A 156 -10.45 10.82 -0.94
CA GLY A 156 -11.70 11.55 -1.17
C GLY A 156 -12.83 10.67 -1.71
N GLU A 157 -13.84 11.28 -2.33
CA GLU A 157 -15.08 10.60 -2.74
C GLU A 157 -14.94 9.72 -4.00
N ARG A 158 -13.89 9.90 -4.80
CA ARG A 158 -13.72 9.14 -6.04
C ARG A 158 -13.04 7.80 -5.74
N PRO A 159 -13.66 6.64 -6.02
CA PRO A 159 -13.00 5.35 -5.86
C PRO A 159 -11.78 5.23 -6.79
N LEU A 160 -10.85 4.36 -6.44
CA LEU A 160 -9.73 3.99 -7.31
C LEU A 160 -10.26 3.08 -8.43
N LYS A 161 -10.00 3.44 -9.68
CA LYS A 161 -10.48 2.68 -10.85
C LYS A 161 -9.83 1.30 -10.89
N THR A 162 -8.55 1.23 -10.54
CA THR A 162 -7.78 -0.03 -10.51
C THR A 162 -8.31 -1.03 -9.48
N ARG A 163 -9.03 -0.58 -8.44
CA ARG A 163 -9.64 -1.49 -7.45
C ARG A 163 -10.79 -2.31 -8.01
N GLU A 164 -11.56 -1.76 -8.94
CA GLU A 164 -12.65 -2.48 -9.61
C GLU A 164 -12.09 -3.69 -10.37
N PHE A 165 -11.01 -3.48 -11.12
CA PHE A 165 -10.35 -4.53 -11.89
C PHE A 165 -9.64 -5.58 -11.04
N LEU A 166 -9.00 -5.19 -9.92
CA LEU A 166 -8.33 -6.14 -9.04
C LEU A 166 -9.31 -7.12 -8.36
N ILE A 167 -10.52 -6.65 -8.03
CA ILE A 167 -11.58 -7.49 -7.44
C ILE A 167 -12.10 -8.51 -8.46
N ASP A 168 -12.29 -8.10 -9.71
CA ASP A 168 -12.76 -8.99 -10.79
C ASP A 168 -11.76 -10.12 -11.10
N LEU A 169 -10.46 -9.84 -10.99
CA LEU A 169 -9.38 -10.81 -11.18
C LEU A 169 -9.24 -11.81 -10.03
N GLU A 170 -9.47 -11.40 -8.78
CA GLU A 170 -9.53 -12.30 -7.62
C GLU A 170 -10.71 -13.29 -7.72
N GLY A 171 -11.82 -12.88 -8.38
CA GLY A 171 -12.98 -13.73 -8.65
C GLY A 171 -12.75 -14.78 -9.74
N GLN A 172 -12.03 -14.43 -10.81
CA GLN A 172 -11.79 -15.34 -11.95
C GLN A 172 -10.72 -16.41 -11.68
N GLY A 173 -9.76 -16.16 -10.77
CA GLY A 173 -8.75 -17.14 -10.38
C GLY A 173 -9.28 -18.35 -9.58
N ARG A 174 -10.54 -18.32 -9.13
CA ARG A 174 -11.19 -19.42 -8.42
C ARG A 174 -11.97 -20.39 -9.32
N SER A 175 -12.17 -20.07 -10.60
CA SER A 175 -12.97 -20.87 -11.53
C SER A 175 -12.15 -21.68 -12.56
N GLY A 176 -10.83 -21.79 -12.36
CA GLY A 176 -9.90 -22.47 -13.28
C GLY A 176 -9.29 -23.77 -12.74
N HIS A 177 -9.88 -24.39 -11.73
CA HIS A 177 -9.41 -25.65 -11.17
C HIS A 177 -10.61 -26.57 -10.88
N ASP A 178 -11.23 -27.09 -11.94
CA ASP A 178 -12.05 -28.29 -11.96
C ASP A 178 -11.80 -29.02 -13.29
#